data_AF-A0A2J0M9N6-F1
#
_entry.id   AF-A0A2J0M9N6-F1
#
_cell.length_a   1.000
_cell.length_b   1.000
_cell.length_c   1.000
_cell.angle_alpha   90.00
_cell.angle_beta   90.00
_cell.angle_gamma   90.00
#
_symmetry.space_group_name_H-M   'P 1'
#
loop_
_entity.id
_entity.type
_entity.pdbx_description
1 polymer ?
#
loop_
_entity_poly.entity_id
_entity_poly.type
_entity_poly.pdbx_seq_one_letter_code
_entity_poly.pdbx_strand_id
1 'polypeptide(L)'
;MKRIFFCIMIIAGLSPGQVFASGAASMVEKGNRLYKSQKYEDALKLYGEALTKEPDSAALNFNTGTAQYKTKDFQNATTSFEKSLATEDKGIEADANYNLGNTKYMLGLSKEDADLSGAVQLLEGALTNYKRTMELAPKDENAKVNYDIVEKKLKELKAKLEQQPKGNKGKQKQQGQNKEQSQQQQQGQQQAPTQSEESGHAPAQPTDQKEDSGHAPAQPTTQSEESGRAPAQPTDQTGKEMSRDEADMLLNGYRQEENIFGMLKDDRKGVEEKALKDW
;
A
#
# COMPACT_ATOMS: atom_id res chain seq x y z
N MET A 1 -46.01 -46.55 -46.22
CA MET A 1 -45.62 -45.15 -45.93
C MET A 1 -45.04 -45.10 -44.52
N LYS A 2 -43.73 -44.89 -44.36
CA LYS A 2 -43.07 -44.77 -43.05
C LYS A 2 -43.07 -43.30 -42.63
N ARG A 3 -43.68 -42.98 -41.48
CA ARG A 3 -43.65 -41.62 -40.89
C ARG A 3 -42.49 -41.55 -39.89
N ILE A 4 -41.50 -40.71 -40.19
CA ILE A 4 -40.36 -40.42 -39.32
C ILE A 4 -40.81 -39.30 -38.36
N PHE A 5 -40.85 -39.61 -37.06
CA PHE A 5 -41.04 -38.59 -36.01
C PHE A 5 -39.68 -37.97 -35.70
N PHE A 6 -39.56 -36.65 -35.87
CA PHE A 6 -38.39 -35.87 -35.51
C PHE A 6 -38.61 -35.32 -34.08
N CYS A 7 -37.97 -35.92 -33.09
CA CYS A 7 -37.97 -35.40 -31.71
C CYS A 7 -36.88 -34.32 -31.60
N ILE A 8 -37.29 -33.05 -31.59
CA ILE A 8 -36.42 -31.93 -31.25
C ILE A 8 -36.30 -31.88 -29.73
N MET A 9 -35.20 -32.40 -29.19
CA MET A 9 -34.80 -32.19 -27.80
C MET A 9 -34.17 -30.80 -27.66
N ILE A 10 -34.93 -29.84 -27.14
CA ILE A 10 -34.42 -28.55 -26.71
C ILE A 10 -33.68 -28.76 -25.38
N ILE A 11 -32.35 -28.79 -25.42
CA ILE A 11 -31.51 -28.75 -24.22
C ILE A 11 -31.46 -27.29 -23.76
N ALA A 12 -32.32 -26.95 -22.80
CA ALA A 12 -32.22 -25.70 -22.06
C ALA A 12 -31.01 -25.77 -21.12
N GLY A 13 -29.86 -25.28 -21.58
CA GLY A 13 -28.69 -25.05 -20.76
C GLY A 13 -28.92 -23.89 -19.81
N LEU A 14 -29.49 -24.19 -18.64
CA LEU A 14 -29.48 -23.26 -17.51
C LEU A 14 -28.10 -23.39 -16.85
N SER A 15 -27.15 -22.56 -17.25
CA SER A 15 -25.94 -22.33 -16.46
C SER A 15 -26.31 -21.37 -15.34
N PRO A 16 -26.41 -21.78 -14.07
CA PRO A 16 -26.40 -20.81 -12.99
C PRO A 16 -25.02 -20.16 -12.99
N GLY A 17 -24.95 -18.95 -13.56
CA GLY A 17 -23.83 -18.04 -13.33
C GLY A 17 -23.66 -17.90 -11.83
N GLN A 18 -22.54 -18.41 -11.32
CA GLN A 18 -22.22 -18.33 -9.92
C GLN A 18 -21.94 -16.87 -9.57
N VAL A 19 -22.94 -16.19 -9.00
CA VAL A 19 -22.79 -14.88 -8.38
C VAL A 19 -22.07 -15.06 -7.04
N PHE A 20 -20.74 -15.21 -7.07
CA PHE A 20 -19.89 -15.16 -5.87
C PHE A 20 -19.21 -13.81 -5.65
N ALA A 21 -19.45 -12.83 -6.54
CA ALA A 21 -18.79 -11.53 -6.54
C ALA A 21 -19.20 -10.58 -5.37
N SER A 22 -20.28 -10.87 -4.65
CA SER A 22 -20.78 -9.95 -3.61
C SER A 22 -19.87 -9.86 -2.37
N GLY A 23 -19.15 -10.95 -2.05
CA GLY A 23 -18.31 -11.02 -0.86
C GLY A 23 -17.01 -10.22 -0.98
N ALA A 24 -16.25 -10.44 -2.06
CA ALA A 24 -14.98 -9.75 -2.28
C ALA A 24 -15.19 -8.25 -2.49
N ALA A 25 -16.14 -7.85 -3.35
CA ALA A 25 -16.46 -6.45 -3.59
C ALA A 25 -16.84 -5.70 -2.29
N SER A 26 -17.64 -6.30 -1.40
CA SER A 26 -17.99 -5.70 -0.11
C SER A 26 -16.78 -5.54 0.82
N MET A 27 -15.87 -6.52 0.85
CA MET A 27 -14.60 -6.44 1.60
C MET A 27 -13.73 -5.31 1.07
N VAL A 28 -13.59 -5.20 -0.26
CA VAL A 28 -12.83 -4.12 -0.91
C VAL A 28 -13.42 -2.75 -0.57
N GLU A 29 -14.73 -2.57 -0.66
CA GLU A 29 -15.36 -1.29 -0.29
C GLU A 29 -15.11 -0.89 1.17
N LYS A 30 -15.23 -1.85 2.09
CA LYS A 30 -14.95 -1.63 3.51
C LYS A 30 -13.48 -1.30 3.73
N GLY A 31 -12.57 -2.03 3.07
CA GLY A 31 -11.13 -1.77 3.06
C GLY A 31 -10.81 -0.37 2.57
N ASN A 32 -11.42 0.06 1.46
CA ASN A 32 -11.26 1.41 0.91
C ASN A 32 -11.72 2.50 1.89
N ARG A 33 -12.78 2.26 2.67
CA ARG A 33 -13.23 3.21 3.71
C ARG A 33 -12.25 3.29 4.88
N LEU A 34 -11.69 2.16 5.31
CA LEU A 34 -10.66 2.13 6.34
C LEU A 34 -9.38 2.81 5.86
N TYR A 35 -8.97 2.56 4.61
CA TYR A 35 -7.86 3.23 3.97
C TYR A 35 -8.02 4.76 3.98
N LYS A 36 -9.19 5.26 3.54
CA LYS A 36 -9.51 6.70 3.58
C LYS A 36 -9.53 7.29 4.99
N SER A 37 -9.80 6.45 5.99
CA SER A 37 -9.73 6.80 7.41
C SER A 37 -8.33 6.63 8.00
N GLN A 38 -7.31 6.41 7.15
CA GLN A 38 -5.91 6.17 7.51
C GLN A 38 -5.68 4.94 8.40
N LYS A 39 -6.63 4.01 8.43
CA LYS A 39 -6.53 2.72 9.14
C LYS A 39 -5.98 1.66 8.19
N TYR A 40 -4.71 1.81 7.81
CA TYR A 40 -4.11 1.03 6.74
C TYR A 40 -3.97 -0.45 7.08
N GLU A 41 -3.60 -0.79 8.31
CA GLU A 41 -3.46 -2.17 8.79
C GLU A 41 -4.81 -2.90 8.79
N ASP A 42 -5.89 -2.23 9.17
CA ASP A 42 -7.23 -2.81 9.12
C ASP A 42 -7.74 -2.93 7.67
N ALA A 43 -7.38 -1.98 6.80
CA ALA A 43 -7.65 -2.10 5.36
C ALA A 43 -6.93 -3.32 4.76
N LEU A 44 -5.67 -3.56 5.14
CA LEU A 44 -4.89 -4.71 4.69
C LEU A 44 -5.51 -6.05 5.09
N LYS A 45 -6.10 -6.16 6.28
CA LYS A 45 -6.84 -7.37 6.67
C LYS A 45 -7.98 -7.67 5.70
N LEU A 46 -8.80 -6.66 5.40
CA LEU A 46 -9.92 -6.81 4.48
C LEU A 46 -9.48 -7.05 3.03
N TYR A 47 -8.41 -6.40 2.57
CA TYR A 47 -7.86 -6.69 1.26
C TYR A 47 -7.27 -8.09 1.18
N GLY A 48 -6.62 -8.57 2.25
CA GLY A 48 -6.15 -9.95 2.35
C GLY A 48 -7.29 -10.96 2.22
N GLU A 49 -8.40 -10.76 2.93
CA GLU A 49 -9.61 -11.58 2.79
C GLU A 49 -10.18 -11.53 1.36
N ALA A 50 -10.22 -10.35 0.74
CA ALA A 50 -10.68 -10.22 -0.65
C ALA A 50 -9.74 -10.93 -1.64
N LEU A 51 -8.42 -10.88 -1.42
CA LEU A 51 -7.41 -11.54 -2.26
C LEU A 51 -7.50 -13.07 -2.18
N THR A 52 -8.03 -13.63 -1.10
CA THR A 52 -8.31 -15.08 -1.04
C THR A 52 -9.38 -15.52 -2.07
N LYS A 53 -10.24 -14.58 -2.50
CA LYS A 53 -11.32 -14.82 -3.45
C LYS A 53 -10.94 -14.40 -4.87
N GLU A 54 -10.20 -13.30 -4.99
CA GLU A 54 -9.79 -12.70 -6.27
C GLU A 54 -8.28 -12.42 -6.27
N PRO A 55 -7.43 -13.46 -6.30
CA PRO A 55 -5.97 -13.30 -6.13
C PRO A 55 -5.31 -12.51 -7.26
N ASP A 56 -5.87 -12.58 -8.47
CA ASP A 56 -5.32 -11.97 -9.68
C ASP A 56 -5.96 -10.62 -10.01
N SER A 57 -6.82 -10.09 -9.12
CA SER A 57 -7.45 -8.78 -9.33
C SER A 57 -6.39 -7.68 -9.27
N ALA A 58 -6.11 -7.06 -10.42
CA ALA A 58 -5.11 -6.00 -10.53
C ALA A 58 -5.45 -4.80 -9.62
N ALA A 59 -6.70 -4.34 -9.64
CA ALA A 59 -7.17 -3.24 -8.79
C ALA A 59 -7.06 -3.56 -7.28
N LEU A 60 -7.30 -4.81 -6.88
CA LEU A 60 -7.15 -5.21 -5.49
C LEU A 60 -5.68 -5.29 -5.07
N ASN A 61 -4.82 -5.82 -5.93
CA ASN A 61 -3.37 -5.81 -5.72
C ASN A 61 -2.83 -4.37 -5.66
N PHE A 62 -3.34 -3.45 -6.48
CA PHE A 62 -3.04 -2.02 -6.40
C PHE A 62 -3.39 -1.43 -5.03
N ASN A 63 -4.63 -1.62 -4.57
CA ASN A 63 -5.09 -1.11 -3.27
C ASN A 63 -4.28 -1.68 -2.11
N THR A 64 -3.92 -2.96 -2.20
CA THR A 64 -3.07 -3.65 -1.22
C THR A 64 -1.67 -3.05 -1.19
N GLY A 65 -1.05 -2.86 -2.35
CA GLY A 65 0.27 -2.25 -2.47
C GLY A 65 0.30 -0.82 -1.92
N THR A 66 -0.76 -0.06 -2.17
CA THR A 66 -0.89 1.31 -1.66
C THR A 66 -0.98 1.32 -0.13
N ALA A 67 -1.77 0.43 0.47
CA ALA A 67 -1.83 0.29 1.92
C ALA A 67 -0.51 -0.17 2.54
N GLN A 68 0.19 -1.14 1.92
CA GLN A 68 1.53 -1.57 2.33
C GLN A 68 2.55 -0.44 2.26
N TYR A 69 2.50 0.40 1.22
CA TYR A 69 3.35 1.58 1.10
C TYR A 69 3.14 2.54 2.28
N LYS A 70 1.88 2.79 2.68
CA LYS A 70 1.57 3.64 3.83
C LYS A 70 2.04 3.07 5.17
N THR A 71 2.01 1.75 5.32
CA THR A 71 2.58 1.07 6.50
C THR A 71 4.11 0.90 6.40
N LYS A 72 4.75 1.50 5.38
CA LYS A 72 6.20 1.40 5.10
C LYS A 72 6.70 -0.03 4.84
N ASP A 73 5.79 -0.93 4.49
CA ASP A 73 6.12 -2.29 4.08
C ASP A 73 6.46 -2.33 2.58
N PHE A 74 7.57 -1.68 2.22
CA PHE A 74 7.94 -1.42 0.84
C PHE A 74 8.25 -2.71 0.06
N GLN A 75 8.71 -3.75 0.73
CA GLN A 75 8.96 -5.07 0.14
C GLN A 75 7.65 -5.68 -0.36
N ASN A 76 6.64 -5.79 0.51
CA ASN A 76 5.35 -6.35 0.09
C ASN A 76 4.63 -5.42 -0.89
N ALA A 77 4.72 -4.10 -0.71
CA ALA A 77 4.17 -3.12 -1.65
C ALA A 77 4.71 -3.32 -3.07
N THR A 78 6.01 -3.60 -3.21
CA THR A 78 6.65 -3.88 -4.50
C THR A 78 5.97 -5.07 -5.18
N THR A 79 5.80 -6.19 -4.47
CA THR A 79 5.15 -7.39 -5.00
C THR A 79 3.70 -7.14 -5.38
N SER A 80 2.94 -6.42 -4.55
CA SER A 80 1.54 -6.11 -4.84
C SER A 80 1.39 -5.17 -6.04
N PHE A 81 2.23 -4.15 -6.19
CA PHE A 81 2.22 -3.32 -7.39
C PHE A 81 2.66 -4.08 -8.64
N GLU A 82 3.65 -4.96 -8.56
CA GLU A 82 4.04 -5.82 -9.69
C GLU A 82 2.90 -6.73 -10.15
N LYS A 83 2.14 -7.32 -9.22
CA LYS A 83 0.92 -8.08 -9.55
C LYS A 83 -0.14 -7.19 -10.19
N SER A 84 -0.29 -5.95 -9.72
CA SER A 84 -1.22 -4.99 -10.31
C SER A 84 -0.88 -4.62 -11.76
N LEU A 85 0.38 -4.78 -12.20
CA LEU A 85 0.78 -4.51 -13.59
C LEU A 85 0.24 -5.55 -14.57
N ALA A 86 -0.32 -6.67 -14.10
CA ALA A 86 -1.08 -7.61 -14.92
C ALA A 86 -2.49 -7.08 -15.22
N THR A 87 -2.58 -5.86 -15.73
CA THR A 87 -3.82 -5.17 -16.09
C THR A 87 -3.82 -4.74 -17.55
N GLU A 88 -4.99 -4.70 -18.18
CA GLU A 88 -5.17 -4.06 -19.48
C GLU A 88 -5.58 -2.58 -19.35
N ASP A 89 -6.02 -2.18 -18.15
CA ASP A 89 -6.40 -0.80 -17.85
C ASP A 89 -5.16 0.09 -17.75
N LYS A 90 -5.06 1.05 -18.66
CA LYS A 90 -3.91 1.97 -18.76
C LYS A 90 -3.83 2.98 -17.62
N GLY A 91 -4.95 3.31 -16.98
CA GLY A 91 -4.97 4.12 -15.77
C GLY A 91 -4.35 3.35 -14.61
N ILE A 92 -4.83 2.14 -14.34
CA ILE A 92 -4.26 1.27 -13.29
C ILE A 92 -2.78 0.97 -13.58
N GLU A 93 -2.42 0.70 -14.84
CA GLU A 93 -1.02 0.48 -15.22
C GLU A 93 -0.14 1.69 -14.92
N ALA A 94 -0.61 2.91 -15.23
CA ALA A 94 0.11 4.15 -14.95
C ALA A 94 0.30 4.36 -13.44
N ASP A 95 -0.77 4.23 -12.66
CA ASP A 95 -0.74 4.44 -11.21
C ASP A 95 0.11 3.37 -10.49
N ALA A 96 0.01 2.11 -10.91
CA ALA A 96 0.82 1.03 -10.37
C ALA A 96 2.31 1.26 -10.68
N ASN A 97 2.65 1.73 -11.88
CA ASN A 97 4.03 2.12 -12.21
C ASN A 97 4.50 3.30 -11.34
N TYR A 98 3.69 4.34 -11.20
CA TYR A 98 4.04 5.49 -10.37
C TYR A 98 4.36 5.08 -8.94
N ASN A 99 3.48 4.29 -8.33
CA ASN A 99 3.65 3.84 -6.95
C ASN A 99 4.77 2.80 -6.79
N LEU A 100 5.01 1.96 -7.80
CA LEU A 100 6.17 1.06 -7.80
C LEU A 100 7.48 1.85 -7.88
N GLY A 101 7.50 2.96 -8.64
CA GLY A 101 8.62 3.91 -8.67
C GLY A 101 8.91 4.51 -7.29
N ASN A 102 7.87 5.04 -6.64
CA ASN A 102 7.96 5.56 -5.27
C ASN A 102 8.48 4.49 -4.30
N THR A 103 7.93 3.28 -4.38
CA THR A 103 8.26 2.16 -3.50
C THR A 103 9.72 1.72 -3.66
N LYS A 104 10.19 1.56 -4.89
CA LYS A 104 11.58 1.20 -5.19
C LYS A 104 12.57 2.25 -4.73
N TYR A 105 12.22 3.54 -4.85
CA TYR A 105 13.04 4.61 -4.31
C TYR A 105 13.19 4.49 -2.79
N MET A 106 12.07 4.37 -2.06
CA MET A 106 12.10 4.25 -0.60
C MET A 106 12.90 3.03 -0.13
N LEU A 107 12.72 1.89 -0.81
CA LEU A 107 13.50 0.69 -0.54
C LEU A 107 14.98 0.88 -0.85
N GLY A 108 15.32 1.57 -1.95
CA GLY A 108 16.68 1.90 -2.34
C GLY A 108 17.37 2.78 -1.31
N LEU A 109 16.69 3.80 -0.78
CA LEU A 109 17.22 4.65 0.29
C LEU A 109 17.54 3.84 1.55
N SER A 110 16.65 2.93 1.96
CA SER A 110 16.87 2.08 3.14
C SER A 110 18.10 1.16 2.99
N LYS A 111 18.52 0.89 1.75
CA LYS A 111 19.66 0.03 1.41
C LYS A 111 20.95 0.80 1.18
N GLU A 112 20.93 2.12 1.12
CA GLU A 112 22.09 2.93 0.71
C GLU A 112 23.37 2.57 1.48
N ASP A 113 23.26 2.42 2.81
CA ASP A 113 24.41 2.15 3.67
C ASP A 113 24.79 0.67 3.74
N ALA A 114 23.82 -0.24 3.58
CA ALA A 114 24.02 -1.68 3.72
C ALA A 114 24.37 -2.39 2.39
N ASP A 115 23.73 -1.98 1.30
CA ASP A 115 23.88 -2.54 -0.03
C ASP A 115 23.73 -1.43 -1.08
N LEU A 116 24.81 -0.66 -1.25
CA LEU A 116 24.86 0.46 -2.19
C LEU A 116 24.60 0.01 -3.63
N SER A 117 25.03 -1.19 -4.01
CA SER A 117 24.79 -1.72 -5.35
C SER A 117 23.33 -2.11 -5.57
N GLY A 118 22.67 -2.66 -4.55
CA GLY A 118 21.22 -2.91 -4.57
C GLY A 118 20.41 -1.62 -4.59
N ALA A 119 20.83 -0.60 -3.83
CA ALA A 119 20.21 0.72 -3.85
C ALA A 119 20.25 1.36 -5.25
N VAL A 120 21.40 1.31 -5.94
CA VAL A 120 21.55 1.78 -7.32
C VAL A 120 20.58 1.07 -8.27
N GLN A 121 20.49 -0.26 -8.20
CA GLN A 121 19.59 -1.05 -9.05
C GLN A 121 18.11 -0.71 -8.81
N LEU A 122 17.72 -0.51 -7.55
CA LEU A 122 16.35 -0.11 -7.20
C LEU A 122 16.01 1.26 -7.75
N LEU A 123 16.92 2.24 -7.67
CA LEU A 123 16.71 3.56 -8.22
C LEU A 123 16.65 3.55 -9.76
N GLU A 124 17.45 2.72 -10.44
CA GLU A 124 17.32 2.50 -11.89
C GLU A 124 15.95 1.90 -12.27
N GLY A 125 15.48 0.95 -11.47
CA GLY A 125 14.13 0.41 -11.58
C GLY A 125 13.06 1.49 -11.39
N ALA A 126 13.20 2.34 -10.38
CA ALA A 126 12.28 3.45 -10.12
C ALA A 126 12.18 4.42 -11.31
N LEU A 127 13.33 4.80 -11.90
CA LEU A 127 13.34 5.63 -13.12
C LEU A 127 12.62 4.97 -14.30
N THR A 128 12.73 3.65 -14.44
CA THR A 128 12.02 2.89 -15.48
C THR A 128 10.51 2.97 -15.27
N ASN A 129 10.06 2.81 -14.03
CA ASN A 129 8.65 2.90 -13.68
C ASN A 129 8.06 4.32 -13.86
N TYR A 130 8.79 5.38 -13.50
CA TYR A 130 8.33 6.75 -13.79
C TYR A 130 8.31 7.06 -15.28
N LYS A 131 9.28 6.60 -16.06
CA LYS A 131 9.23 6.72 -17.54
C LYS A 131 7.96 6.10 -18.09
N ARG A 132 7.62 4.89 -17.62
CA ARG A 132 6.37 4.24 -18.03
C ARG A 132 5.13 5.02 -17.63
N THR A 133 5.14 5.62 -16.44
CA THR A 133 4.04 6.52 -16.00
C THR A 133 3.89 7.71 -16.94
N MET A 134 4.99 8.39 -17.28
CA MET A 134 4.96 9.56 -18.19
C MET A 134 4.54 9.19 -19.62
N GLU A 135 4.80 7.97 -20.07
CA GLU A 135 4.29 7.45 -21.36
C GLU A 135 2.77 7.28 -21.35
N LEU A 136 2.22 6.76 -20.25
CA LEU A 136 0.79 6.44 -20.13
C LEU A 136 -0.05 7.65 -19.71
N ALA A 137 0.51 8.53 -18.88
CA ALA A 137 -0.14 9.70 -18.30
C ALA A 137 0.76 10.95 -18.46
N PRO A 138 0.96 11.47 -19.68
CA PRO A 138 1.91 12.57 -19.94
C PRO A 138 1.52 13.92 -19.31
N LYS A 139 0.30 14.04 -18.77
CA LYS A 139 -0.17 15.22 -18.02
C LYS A 139 0.11 15.12 -16.52
N ASP A 140 0.59 13.98 -16.04
CA ASP A 140 1.01 13.82 -14.64
C ASP A 140 2.39 14.44 -14.42
N GLU A 141 2.39 15.67 -13.89
CA GLU A 141 3.61 16.40 -13.56
C GLU A 141 4.35 15.77 -12.36
N ASN A 142 3.65 15.02 -11.48
CA ASN A 142 4.27 14.41 -10.30
C ASN A 142 5.28 13.32 -10.70
N ALA A 143 4.97 12.53 -11.74
CA ALA A 143 5.87 11.51 -12.25
C ALA A 143 7.19 12.11 -12.73
N LYS A 144 7.13 13.29 -13.38
CA LYS A 144 8.33 14.01 -13.82
C LYS A 144 9.15 14.56 -12.65
N VAL A 145 8.49 15.19 -11.68
CA VAL A 145 9.17 15.71 -10.48
C VAL A 145 9.88 14.58 -9.74
N ASN A 146 9.20 13.46 -9.51
CA ASN A 146 9.79 12.31 -8.83
C ASN A 146 10.93 11.68 -9.65
N TYR A 147 10.80 11.61 -10.98
CA TYR A 147 11.88 11.17 -11.85
C TYR A 147 13.15 12.00 -11.64
N ASP A 148 13.03 13.33 -11.65
CA ASP A 148 14.17 14.25 -11.51
C ASP A 148 14.84 14.10 -10.12
N ILE A 149 14.05 13.90 -9.06
CA ILE A 149 14.55 13.59 -7.70
C ILE A 149 15.34 12.28 -7.68
N VAL A 150 14.77 11.21 -8.25
CA VAL A 150 15.42 9.89 -8.27
C VAL A 150 16.69 9.91 -9.12
N GLU A 151 16.70 10.64 -10.24
CA GLU A 151 17.87 10.73 -11.12
C GLU A 151 19.05 11.42 -10.42
N LYS A 152 18.77 12.53 -9.70
CA LYS A 152 19.77 13.21 -8.87
C LYS A 152 20.35 12.26 -7.82
N LYS A 153 19.49 11.58 -7.05
CA LYS A 153 19.95 10.63 -6.02
C LYS A 153 20.74 9.47 -6.62
N LEU A 154 20.30 8.93 -7.75
CA LEU A 154 21.01 7.85 -8.45
C LEU A 154 22.43 8.27 -8.85
N LYS A 155 22.60 9.50 -9.35
CA LYS A 155 23.92 10.05 -9.68
C LYS A 155 24.82 10.13 -8.46
N GLU A 156 24.28 10.57 -7.31
CA GLU A 156 25.02 10.59 -6.04
C GLU A 156 25.45 9.18 -5.61
N LEU A 157 24.54 8.20 -5.66
CA LEU A 157 24.84 6.81 -5.28
C LEU A 157 25.88 6.16 -6.20
N LYS A 158 25.81 6.42 -7.51
CA LYS A 158 26.80 5.94 -8.49
C LYS A 158 28.19 6.52 -8.21
N ALA A 159 28.28 7.82 -7.94
CA ALA A 159 29.53 8.45 -7.55
C ALA A 159 30.11 7.84 -6.26
N LYS A 160 29.26 7.61 -5.24
CA LYS A 160 29.65 6.93 -3.99
C LYS A 160 30.19 5.52 -4.26
N LEU A 161 29.58 4.79 -5.20
CA LEU A 161 29.97 3.42 -5.57
C LEU A 161 31.30 3.36 -6.35
N GLU A 162 31.60 4.39 -7.15
CA GLU A 162 32.86 4.54 -7.88
C GLU A 162 34.02 4.88 -6.95
N GLN A 163 33.77 5.72 -5.94
CA GLN A 163 34.77 6.12 -4.94
C GLN A 163 35.11 5.00 -3.94
N GLN A 164 34.33 3.91 -3.88
CA GLN A 164 34.65 2.79 -3.00
C GLN A 164 35.90 2.01 -3.48
N PRO A 165 36.88 1.73 -2.59
CA PRO A 165 38.02 0.88 -2.91
C PRO A 165 37.56 -0.49 -3.41
N LYS A 166 38.14 -0.95 -4.54
CA LYS A 166 37.75 -2.19 -5.24
C LYS A 166 37.73 -3.46 -4.36
N GLY A 167 38.39 -3.45 -3.20
CA GLY A 167 38.43 -4.57 -2.25
C GLY A 167 37.18 -4.75 -1.37
N ASN A 168 36.27 -3.77 -1.28
CA ASN A 168 35.09 -3.85 -0.39
C ASN A 168 33.79 -4.30 -1.08
N LYS A 169 33.78 -4.35 -2.43
CA LYS A 169 32.60 -4.72 -3.24
C LYS A 169 32.13 -6.17 -3.01
N GLY A 170 33.03 -7.07 -2.60
CA GLY A 170 32.70 -8.48 -2.33
C GLY A 170 32.03 -8.72 -0.97
N LYS A 171 32.27 -7.85 0.04
CA LYS A 171 31.74 -8.03 1.40
C LYS A 171 30.28 -7.57 1.55
N GLN A 172 29.87 -6.51 0.84
CA GLN A 172 28.48 -6.02 0.91
C GLN A 172 27.45 -7.01 0.33
N LYS A 173 27.78 -7.70 -0.78
CA LYS A 173 26.88 -8.72 -1.37
C LYS A 173 26.54 -9.85 -0.40
N GLN A 174 27.52 -10.32 0.39
CA GLN A 174 27.30 -11.40 1.37
C GLN A 174 26.54 -10.94 2.62
N GLN A 175 26.72 -9.68 3.04
CA GLN A 175 26.09 -9.17 4.27
C GLN A 175 24.64 -8.72 4.05
N GLY A 176 24.30 -8.20 2.86
CA GLY A 176 22.93 -7.84 2.47
C GLY A 176 22.01 -9.05 2.35
N GLN A 177 22.47 -10.12 1.67
CA GLN A 177 21.70 -11.35 1.47
C GLN A 177 21.34 -12.04 2.81
N ASN A 178 22.29 -12.11 3.76
CA ASN A 178 22.02 -12.72 5.07
C ASN A 178 20.99 -11.93 5.91
N LYS A 179 20.95 -10.60 5.78
CA LYS A 179 19.99 -9.76 6.53
C LYS A 179 18.59 -9.81 5.92
N GLU A 180 18.46 -9.80 4.59
CA GLU A 180 17.15 -9.95 3.93
C GLU A 180 16.50 -11.30 4.22
N GLN A 181 17.29 -12.37 4.18
CA GLN A 181 16.79 -13.72 4.47
C GLN A 181 16.32 -13.86 5.92
N SER A 182 16.97 -13.14 6.85
CA SER A 182 16.56 -13.08 8.27
C SER A 182 15.28 -12.27 8.48
N GLN A 183 15.08 -11.18 7.73
CA GLN A 183 13.86 -10.36 7.80
C GLN A 183 12.65 -11.07 7.16
N GLN A 184 12.85 -11.80 6.05
CA GLN A 184 11.81 -12.64 5.45
C GLN A 184 11.35 -13.77 6.39
N GLN A 185 12.27 -14.35 7.18
CA GLN A 185 11.90 -15.37 8.19
C GLN A 185 11.10 -14.79 9.37
N GLN A 186 11.35 -13.54 9.78
CA GLN A 186 10.59 -12.91 10.87
C GLN A 186 9.17 -12.50 10.44
N GLN A 187 8.97 -12.01 9.21
CA GLN A 187 7.63 -11.69 8.70
C GLN A 187 6.75 -12.95 8.50
N GLY A 188 7.35 -14.09 8.15
CA GLY A 188 6.62 -15.36 8.03
C GLY A 188 6.12 -15.95 9.35
N GLN A 189 6.68 -15.54 10.49
CA GLN A 189 6.26 -16.02 11.83
C GLN A 189 5.13 -15.22 12.46
N GLN A 190 4.80 -14.03 11.94
CA GLN A 190 3.68 -13.20 12.45
C GLN A 190 2.31 -13.56 11.85
N GLN A 191 2.23 -14.57 10.97
CA GLN A 191 0.98 -15.02 10.33
C GLN A 191 0.47 -16.39 10.82
N ALA A 192 0.89 -16.87 11.99
CA ALA A 192 0.26 -18.04 12.61
C ALA A 192 -1.03 -17.59 13.36
N PRO A 193 -2.20 -18.21 13.11
CA PRO A 193 -3.40 -17.90 13.85
C PRO A 193 -3.26 -18.45 15.28
N THR A 194 -3.32 -17.57 16.27
CA THR A 194 -3.49 -17.97 17.67
C THR A 194 -4.86 -18.62 17.83
N GLN A 195 -4.88 -19.94 17.96
CA GLN A 195 -6.04 -20.67 18.47
C GLN A 195 -6.27 -20.24 19.92
N SER A 196 -7.41 -19.60 20.15
CA SER A 196 -7.97 -19.32 21.46
C SER A 196 -8.45 -20.62 22.10
N GLU A 197 -7.75 -21.09 23.14
CA GLU A 197 -8.34 -22.02 24.10
C GLU A 197 -9.03 -21.21 25.21
N GLU A 198 -10.36 -21.35 25.24
CA GLU A 198 -11.25 -20.86 26.27
C GLU A 198 -11.32 -21.91 27.38
N SER A 199 -10.97 -21.54 28.62
CA SER A 199 -11.21 -22.31 29.84
C SER A 199 -11.10 -21.36 31.03
N GLY A 200 -12.25 -21.14 31.66
CA GLY A 200 -12.56 -19.95 32.43
C GLY A 200 -11.92 -19.84 33.82
N HIS A 201 -12.02 -18.63 34.38
CA HIS A 201 -12.19 -18.36 35.81
C HIS A 201 -12.96 -17.04 36.00
N ALA A 202 -13.94 -17.09 36.90
CA ALA A 202 -14.83 -16.00 37.30
C ALA A 202 -14.16 -15.14 38.42
N PRO A 203 -14.74 -13.97 38.78
CA PRO A 203 -13.97 -12.78 39.16
C PRO A 203 -13.74 -12.62 40.67
N ALA A 204 -12.67 -11.90 41.03
CA ALA A 204 -12.48 -11.35 42.37
C ALA A 204 -12.35 -9.82 42.32
N GLN A 205 -13.09 -9.17 43.21
CA GLN A 205 -13.26 -7.73 43.36
C GLN A 205 -11.98 -7.01 43.84
N PRO A 206 -11.88 -5.68 43.62
CA PRO A 206 -10.79 -4.84 44.11
C PRO A 206 -11.06 -4.35 45.54
N THR A 207 -10.02 -4.35 46.39
CA THR A 207 -10.02 -3.70 47.70
C THR A 207 -9.39 -2.32 47.61
N ASP A 208 -10.14 -1.34 48.10
CA ASP A 208 -9.76 0.03 48.40
C ASP A 208 -8.59 0.16 49.39
N GLN A 209 -7.73 1.15 49.16
CA GLN A 209 -7.13 1.93 50.24
C GLN A 209 -7.24 3.42 49.93
N LYS A 210 -7.90 4.12 50.86
CA LYS A 210 -8.01 5.58 50.98
C LYS A 210 -6.84 6.12 51.80
N GLU A 211 -6.47 7.38 51.54
CA GLU A 211 -6.19 8.46 52.51
C GLU A 211 -5.89 9.72 51.67
N ASP A 212 -6.84 10.65 51.50
CA ASP A 212 -7.26 11.75 52.40
C ASP A 212 -6.19 12.84 52.61
N SER A 213 -6.45 14.05 52.07
CA SER A 213 -6.62 15.29 52.87
C SER A 213 -6.56 16.56 52.00
N GLY A 214 -7.53 17.48 52.19
CA GLY A 214 -7.34 18.92 51.97
C GLY A 214 -8.37 19.69 51.10
N HIS A 215 -9.38 20.30 51.73
CA HIS A 215 -10.27 21.36 51.22
C HIS A 215 -9.48 22.63 50.75
N ALA A 216 -9.68 23.17 49.52
CA ALA A 216 -10.63 24.24 49.05
C ALA A 216 -10.28 25.69 49.48
N PRO A 217 -10.69 26.79 48.78
CA PRO A 217 -11.10 27.01 47.37
C PRO A 217 -10.47 28.30 46.71
N ALA A 218 -10.56 28.49 45.37
CA ALA A 218 -10.75 29.80 44.69
C ALA A 218 -10.79 29.67 43.14
N GLN A 219 -11.75 30.36 42.49
CA GLN A 219 -11.79 30.62 41.04
C GLN A 219 -11.03 31.93 40.68
N PRO A 220 -11.11 32.45 39.44
CA PRO A 220 -10.45 32.04 38.19
C PRO A 220 -9.50 33.18 37.69
N THR A 221 -9.04 33.12 36.43
CA THR A 221 -8.10 34.03 35.71
C THR A 221 -6.64 33.57 35.83
N THR A 222 -5.78 33.56 34.81
CA THR A 222 -5.62 34.37 33.59
C THR A 222 -4.95 33.56 32.46
N GLN A 223 -5.07 34.10 31.25
CA GLN A 223 -4.36 33.77 30.01
C GLN A 223 -2.90 33.29 30.20
N SER A 224 -2.51 32.25 29.44
CA SER A 224 -1.11 31.95 29.13
C SER A 224 -1.00 31.44 27.68
N GLU A 225 -0.72 32.40 26.81
CA GLU A 225 0.25 32.37 25.71
C GLU A 225 0.47 31.02 25.00
N GLU A 226 -0.18 30.91 23.85
CA GLU A 226 0.17 29.99 22.77
C GLU A 226 1.49 30.44 22.12
N SER A 227 2.62 30.04 22.71
CA SER A 227 3.94 30.20 22.11
C SER A 227 4.31 28.97 21.28
N GLY A 228 4.01 29.03 19.98
CA GLY A 228 4.96 28.70 18.92
C GLY A 228 5.66 27.33 18.94
N ARG A 229 4.95 26.22 19.17
CA ARG A 229 5.51 24.90 18.82
C ARG A 229 5.23 24.62 17.35
N ALA A 230 6.25 24.79 16.51
CA ALA A 230 6.21 24.33 15.12
C ALA A 230 5.77 22.84 15.09
N PRO A 231 4.93 22.44 14.11
CA PRO A 231 4.52 21.04 14.00
C PRO A 231 5.77 20.16 13.86
N ALA A 232 5.80 19.06 14.62
CA ALA A 232 6.90 18.10 14.60
C ALA A 232 7.12 17.59 13.16
N GLN A 233 8.37 17.66 12.69
CA GLN A 233 8.72 17.19 11.35
C GLN A 233 8.60 15.66 11.25
N PRO A 234 8.23 15.10 10.08
CA PRO A 234 8.11 13.66 9.91
C PRO A 234 9.47 12.98 10.07
N THR A 235 9.62 12.12 11.07
CA THR A 235 10.82 11.27 11.24
C THR A 235 10.59 9.89 10.62
N ASP A 236 11.65 9.28 10.09
CA ASP A 236 11.59 7.86 9.73
C ASP A 236 11.58 6.95 10.98
N GLN A 237 11.42 5.63 10.79
CA GLN A 237 11.43 4.66 11.90
C GLN A 237 12.82 4.50 12.56
N THR A 238 13.86 5.12 12.00
CA THR A 238 15.23 5.10 12.51
C THR A 238 15.60 6.37 13.27
N GLY A 239 14.66 7.32 13.40
CA GLY A 239 14.88 8.61 14.05
C GLY A 239 15.72 9.59 13.21
N LYS A 240 15.93 9.29 11.93
CA LYS A 240 16.63 10.17 11.00
C LYS A 240 15.63 11.17 10.43
N GLU A 241 16.03 12.44 10.37
CA GLU A 241 15.24 13.49 9.73
C GLU A 241 15.06 13.15 8.25
N MET A 242 13.80 13.17 7.80
CA MET A 242 13.45 12.92 6.41
C MET A 242 14.02 14.03 5.52
N SER A 243 14.66 13.66 4.41
CA SER A 243 15.15 14.67 3.48
C SER A 243 13.97 15.42 2.83
N ARG A 244 14.19 16.65 2.38
CA ARG A 244 13.16 17.42 1.67
C ARG A 244 12.63 16.66 0.45
N ASP A 245 13.53 16.02 -0.29
CA ASP A 245 13.22 15.23 -1.48
C ASP A 245 12.35 14.00 -1.13
N GLU A 246 12.61 13.34 0.02
CA GLU A 246 11.76 12.25 0.54
C GLU A 246 10.38 12.75 0.98
N ALA A 247 10.32 13.89 1.68
CA ALA A 247 9.07 14.50 2.10
C ALA A 247 8.20 14.89 0.89
N ASP A 248 8.82 15.50 -0.12
CA ASP A 248 8.16 15.89 -1.38
C ASP A 248 7.62 14.65 -2.11
N MET A 249 8.37 13.54 -2.16
CA MET A 249 7.87 12.31 -2.78
C MET A 249 6.76 11.63 -2.01
N LEU A 250 6.80 11.62 -0.68
CA LEU A 250 5.67 11.14 0.12
C LEU A 250 4.42 11.98 -0.15
N LEU A 251 4.56 13.31 -0.19
CA LEU A 251 3.46 14.23 -0.49
C LEU A 251 2.88 14.00 -1.90
N ASN A 252 3.73 13.81 -2.90
CA ASN A 252 3.28 13.50 -4.26
C ASN A 252 2.53 12.17 -4.33
N GLY A 253 2.99 11.16 -3.58
CA GLY A 253 2.25 9.90 -3.39
C GLY A 253 0.83 10.10 -2.84
N TYR A 254 0.67 10.94 -1.81
CA TYR A 254 -0.67 11.25 -1.26
C TYR A 254 -1.57 11.95 -2.29
N ARG A 255 -1.04 12.89 -3.08
CA ARG A 255 -1.83 13.62 -4.09
C ARG A 255 -2.32 12.72 -5.23
N GLN A 256 -1.49 11.78 -5.68
CA GLN A 256 -1.87 10.84 -6.72
C GLN A 256 -3.05 9.96 -6.24
N GLU A 257 -3.03 9.49 -5.00
CA GLU A 257 -4.06 8.60 -4.45
C GLU A 257 -5.43 9.25 -4.23
N GLU A 258 -5.49 10.54 -3.88
CA GLU A 258 -6.75 11.29 -3.75
C GLU A 258 -7.54 11.25 -5.07
N ASN A 259 -6.84 11.29 -6.21
CA ASN A 259 -7.45 11.17 -7.54
C ASN A 259 -7.98 9.75 -7.79
N ILE A 260 -7.23 8.71 -7.39
CA ILE A 260 -7.53 7.30 -7.69
C ILE A 260 -8.77 6.80 -6.95
N PHE A 261 -8.87 7.06 -5.65
CA PHE A 261 -10.04 6.63 -4.86
C PHE A 261 -11.30 7.47 -5.16
N GLY A 262 -11.15 8.56 -5.91
CA GLY A 262 -12.24 9.30 -6.54
C GLY A 262 -12.77 8.57 -7.78
N MET A 263 -11.89 8.06 -8.64
CA MET A 263 -12.23 7.36 -9.90
C MET A 263 -12.82 5.96 -9.68
N LEU A 264 -12.29 5.17 -8.72
CA LEU A 264 -12.80 3.82 -8.42
C LEU A 264 -14.27 3.78 -7.92
N LYS A 265 -14.90 4.94 -7.66
CA LYS A 265 -16.34 5.03 -7.40
C LYS A 265 -17.19 4.94 -8.68
N ASP A 266 -16.65 5.30 -9.83
CA ASP A 266 -17.43 5.52 -11.05
C ASP A 266 -17.44 4.30 -11.99
N ASP A 267 -16.41 3.45 -11.96
CA ASP A 267 -16.34 2.25 -12.82
C ASP A 267 -17.32 1.13 -12.44
N ARG A 268 -18.06 1.29 -11.35
CA ARG A 268 -19.19 0.40 -10.99
C ARG A 268 -20.55 0.88 -11.49
N LYS A 269 -20.58 1.94 -12.31
CA LYS A 269 -21.76 2.37 -13.08
C LYS A 269 -21.65 2.00 -14.57
N GLY A 270 -20.97 0.89 -14.86
CA GLY A 270 -20.61 0.49 -16.21
C GLY A 270 -21.37 -0.69 -16.82
N VAL A 271 -22.43 -1.24 -16.21
CA VAL A 271 -23.35 -2.18 -16.90
C VAL A 271 -24.77 -2.03 -16.33
N GLU A 272 -25.70 -1.66 -17.22
CA GLU A 272 -27.17 -1.61 -17.09
C GLU A 272 -27.84 -0.69 -16.04
N GLU A 273 -28.34 0.44 -16.53
CA GLU A 273 -29.77 0.76 -16.33
C GLU A 273 -30.31 1.52 -17.55
N LYS A 274 -30.71 0.77 -18.58
CA LYS A 274 -31.56 1.29 -19.64
C LYS A 274 -33.00 1.20 -19.13
N ALA A 275 -33.48 2.24 -18.45
CA ALA A 275 -34.91 2.36 -18.14
C ALA A 275 -35.39 3.83 -18.08
N LEU A 276 -36.28 4.12 -19.03
CA LEU A 276 -37.44 5.00 -18.94
C LEU A 276 -37.21 6.52 -18.88
N LYS A 277 -37.36 7.15 -20.05
CA LYS A 277 -38.24 8.33 -20.15
C LYS A 277 -39.21 8.13 -21.31
N ASP A 278 -40.42 7.73 -20.95
CA ASP A 278 -41.63 8.13 -21.66
C ASP A 278 -41.87 9.60 -21.34
N TRP A 279 -41.57 10.47 -22.31
CA TRP A 279 -42.41 11.57 -22.79
C TRP A 279 -41.82 12.12 -24.08
#